data_AF-A0A1B6ESE0-F1
#
_entry.id   AF-A0A1B6ESE0-F1
#
_cell.length_a   1.000
_cell.length_b   1.000
_cell.length_c   1.000
_cell.angle_alpha   90.00
_cell.angle_beta   90.00
_cell.angle_gamma   90.00
#
_symmetry.space_group_name_H-M   'P 1'
#
loop_
_entity.id
_entity.type
_entity.pdbx_description
1 polymer ?
#
loop_
_entity_poly.entity_id
_entity_poly.type
_entity_poly.pdbx_seq_one_letter_code
_entity_poly.pdbx_strand_id
1 'polypeptide(L)'
;AEIAFVATALFNIIRTPISFFPMMVQLLIQFLVATKRINAFLNAEEIDENSVSHDESKEEPLIIEKGYFSWGTESSDLPILRNITLKVQPGQLVAVVGAVGSGKSSLISAFLGE
;
A
#
# COMPACT_ATOMS: atom_id res chain seq x y z
N ALA A 1 60.54 -23.14 15.56
CA ALA A 1 59.97 -23.80 14.36
C ALA A 1 58.53 -24.23 14.60
N GLU A 2 58.26 -24.95 15.69
CA GLU A 2 56.92 -25.46 16.06
C GLU A 2 55.84 -24.37 16.18
N ILE A 3 56.15 -23.25 16.84
CA ILE A 3 55.24 -22.10 16.98
C ILE A 3 54.87 -21.49 15.60
N ALA A 4 55.81 -21.45 14.66
CA ALA A 4 55.56 -20.91 13.31
C ALA A 4 54.63 -21.83 12.49
N PHE A 5 54.76 -23.15 12.68
CA PHE A 5 53.90 -24.13 12.03
C PHE A 5 52.46 -24.08 12.56
N VAL A 6 52.32 -24.02 13.89
CA VAL A 6 51.01 -23.85 14.56
C VAL A 6 50.36 -22.51 14.18
N ALA A 7 51.13 -21.42 14.12
CA ALA A 7 50.64 -20.11 13.70
C ALA A 7 50.15 -20.11 12.24
N THR A 8 50.86 -20.79 11.34
CA THR A 8 50.49 -20.91 9.91
C THR A 8 49.20 -21.72 9.75
N ALA A 9 49.05 -22.81 10.51
CA ALA A 9 47.82 -23.61 10.53
C ALA A 9 46.62 -22.80 11.04
N LEU A 10 46.77 -22.05 12.14
CA LEU A 10 45.71 -21.17 12.69
C LEU A 10 45.30 -20.09 11.69
N PHE A 11 46.26 -19.44 11.01
CA PHE A 11 45.96 -18.40 10.02
C PHE A 11 45.14 -18.95 8.84
N ASN A 12 45.46 -20.17 8.39
CA ASN A 12 44.73 -20.82 7.31
C ASN A 12 43.30 -21.21 7.71
N ILE A 13 43.07 -21.57 8.98
CA ILE A 13 41.72 -21.86 9.50
C ILE A 13 40.87 -20.58 9.55
N ILE A 14 41.45 -19.45 9.95
CA ILE A 14 40.74 -18.18 10.11
C ILE A 14 40.53 -17.46 8.75
N ARG A 15 41.39 -17.72 7.76
CA ARG A 15 41.31 -17.10 6.42
C ARG A 15 39.95 -17.27 5.75
N THR A 16 39.39 -18.48 5.83
CA THR A 16 38.10 -18.82 5.22
C THR A 16 36.93 -18.04 5.83
N PRO A 17 36.68 -18.07 7.16
CA PRO A 17 35.61 -17.27 7.76
C PRO A 17 35.81 -15.75 7.61
N ILE A 18 37.05 -15.24 7.64
CA ILE A 18 37.32 -13.81 7.36
C ILE A 18 36.89 -13.43 5.93
N SER A 19 37.10 -14.32 4.96
CA SER A 19 36.75 -14.07 3.56
C SER A 19 35.23 -14.08 3.35
N PHE A 20 34.49 -14.89 4.12
CA PHE A 20 33.02 -14.93 4.08
C PHE A 20 32.34 -13.85 4.93
N PHE A 21 33.03 -13.28 5.92
CA PHE A 21 32.46 -12.31 6.83
C PHE A 21 31.81 -11.10 6.14
N PRO A 22 32.45 -10.44 5.14
CA PRO A 22 31.81 -9.33 4.42
C PRO A 22 30.54 -9.74 3.68
N MET A 23 30.51 -10.96 3.12
CA MET A 23 29.34 -11.50 2.44
C MET A 23 28.17 -11.71 3.41
N MET A 24 28.45 -12.19 4.63
CA MET A 24 27.42 -12.35 5.68
C MET A 24 26.86 -11.01 6.13
N VAL A 25 27.71 -9.98 6.27
CA VAL A 25 27.26 -8.62 6.60
C VAL A 25 26.35 -8.07 5.51
N GLN A 26 26.73 -8.23 4.24
CA GLN A 26 25.89 -7.81 3.11
C GLN A 26 24.52 -8.52 3.13
N LEU A 27 24.51 -9.83 3.36
CA LEU A 27 23.27 -10.61 3.43
C LEU A 27 22.39 -10.17 4.59
N LEU A 28 22.98 -9.85 5.75
CA LEU A 28 22.25 -9.33 6.91
C LEU A 28 21.62 -7.96 6.60
N ILE A 29 22.33 -7.06 5.94
CA ILE A 29 21.78 -5.74 5.55
C ILE A 29 20.57 -5.92 4.63
N GLN A 30 20.69 -6.79 3.61
CA GLN A 30 19.58 -7.08 2.70
C GLN A 30 18.38 -7.67 3.42
N PHE A 31 18.62 -8.61 4.35
CA PHE A 31 17.58 -9.19 5.18
C PHE A 31 16.85 -8.12 6.01
N LEU A 32 17.59 -7.26 6.72
CA LEU A 32 17.01 -6.21 7.56
C LEU A 32 16.15 -5.22 6.76
N VAL A 33 16.62 -4.80 5.57
CA VAL A 33 15.86 -3.92 4.68
C VAL A 33 14.60 -4.63 4.16
N ALA A 34 14.70 -5.89 3.76
CA ALA A 34 13.56 -6.67 3.31
C ALA A 34 12.51 -6.86 4.41
N THR A 35 12.94 -7.22 5.63
CA THR A 35 12.05 -7.36 6.79
C THR A 35 11.36 -6.05 7.12
N LYS A 36 12.07 -4.91 7.06
CA LYS A 36 11.46 -3.59 7.26
C LYS A 36 10.37 -3.30 6.24
N ARG A 37 10.61 -3.62 4.96
CA ARG A 37 9.62 -3.43 3.89
C ARG A 37 8.38 -4.31 4.07
N ILE A 38 8.58 -5.59 4.41
CA ILE A 38 7.48 -6.52 4.70
C ILE A 38 6.67 -6.03 5.90
N ASN A 39 7.34 -5.61 6.97
CA ASN A 39 6.68 -5.08 8.15
C ASN A 39 5.88 -3.81 7.85
N ALA A 40 6.40 -2.90 7.03
CA ALA A 40 5.67 -1.70 6.62
C ALA A 40 4.42 -2.04 5.78
N PHE A 41 4.50 -3.03 4.89
CA PHE A 41 3.37 -3.47 4.08
C PHE A 41 2.28 -4.17 4.93
N LEU A 42 2.69 -5.08 5.82
CA LEU A 42 1.74 -5.83 6.66
C LEU A 42 1.06 -4.98 7.74
N ASN A 43 1.64 -3.84 8.10
CA ASN A 43 1.04 -2.86 9.01
C ASN A 43 0.43 -1.66 8.28
N ALA A 44 0.32 -1.71 6.95
CA ALA A 44 -0.41 -0.68 6.22
C ALA A 44 -1.90 -0.76 6.59
N GLU A 45 -2.57 0.39 6.57
CA GLU A 45 -4.00 0.45 6.78
C GLU A 45 -4.73 -0.32 5.67
N GLU A 46 -5.63 -1.20 6.06
CA GLU A 46 -6.47 -1.95 5.12
C GLU A 46 -7.68 -1.10 4.72
N ILE A 47 -8.24 -1.39 3.53
CA ILE A 47 -9.47 -0.75 3.06
C ILE A 47 -10.61 -1.16 3.99
N ASP A 48 -11.36 -0.19 4.50
CA ASP A 48 -12.54 -0.48 5.31
C ASP A 48 -13.66 -1.09 4.44
N GLU A 49 -13.91 -2.39 4.61
CA GLU A 49 -14.97 -3.12 3.91
C GLU A 49 -16.39 -2.61 4.27
N ASN A 50 -16.54 -1.85 5.37
CA ASN A 50 -17.82 -1.27 5.79
C ASN A 50 -18.00 0.17 5.30
N SER A 51 -17.07 0.68 4.49
CA SER A 51 -17.15 2.04 3.93
C SER A 51 -18.38 2.23 3.01
N VAL A 52 -18.91 1.14 2.44
CA VAL A 52 -20.13 1.14 1.62
C VAL A 52 -21.27 0.44 2.36
N SER A 53 -22.35 1.19 2.61
CA SER A 53 -23.57 0.65 3.21
C SER A 53 -24.43 -0.05 2.17
N HIS A 54 -24.67 -1.35 2.35
CA HIS A 54 -25.63 -2.11 1.58
C HIS A 54 -26.97 -2.19 2.32
N ASP A 55 -27.93 -1.37 1.91
CA ASP A 55 -29.28 -1.34 2.47
C ASP A 55 -30.28 -1.90 1.45
N GLU A 56 -30.67 -3.16 1.62
CA GLU A 56 -31.63 -3.85 0.75
C GLU A 56 -33.05 -3.26 0.84
N SER A 57 -33.34 -2.41 1.82
CA SER A 57 -34.65 -1.76 1.96
C SER A 57 -34.86 -0.60 0.99
N LYS A 58 -33.79 -0.08 0.39
CA LYS A 58 -33.87 1.03 -0.56
C LYS A 58 -34.07 0.52 -1.98
N GLU A 59 -35.03 1.13 -2.68
CA GLU A 59 -35.30 0.81 -4.09
C GLU A 59 -34.20 1.31 -5.03
N GLU A 60 -33.45 2.34 -4.62
CA GLU A 60 -32.42 2.93 -5.47
C GLU A 60 -31.08 2.19 -5.38
N PRO A 61 -30.52 1.74 -6.52
CA PRO A 61 -29.25 1.01 -6.55
C PRO A 61 -28.03 1.86 -6.19
N LEU A 62 -28.11 3.19 -6.26
CA LEU A 62 -27.01 4.09 -5.90
C LEU A 62 -27.54 5.38 -5.29
N ILE A 63 -27.08 5.67 -4.07
CA ILE A 63 -27.35 6.91 -3.36
C ILE A 63 -26.05 7.44 -2.77
N ILE A 64 -25.74 8.70 -3.05
CA ILE A 64 -24.68 9.47 -2.41
C ILE A 64 -25.29 10.76 -1.91
N GLU A 65 -25.08 11.06 -0.63
CA GLU A 65 -25.57 12.27 -0.01
C GLU A 65 -24.42 13.06 0.58
N LYS A 66 -24.14 14.24 0.02
CA LYS A 66 -23.08 15.16 0.48
C LYS A 66 -21.71 14.47 0.67
N GLY A 67 -21.36 13.55 -0.24
CA GLY A 67 -20.12 12.79 -0.18
C GLY A 67 -18.88 13.64 -0.45
N TYR A 68 -17.80 13.37 0.28
CA TYR A 68 -16.48 13.92 0.07
C TYR A 68 -15.50 12.77 -0.11
N PHE A 69 -14.73 12.77 -1.19
CA PHE A 69 -13.83 11.67 -1.53
C PHE A 69 -12.42 12.17 -1.84
N SER A 70 -11.43 11.46 -1.28
CA SER A 70 -10.00 11.71 -1.42
C SER A 70 -9.25 10.38 -1.53
N TRP A 71 -8.29 10.31 -2.45
CA TRP A 71 -7.41 9.15 -2.66
C TRP A 71 -5.96 9.46 -2.27
N GLY A 72 -5.75 10.54 -1.52
CA GLY A 72 -4.46 10.92 -0.96
C GLY A 72 -4.13 10.09 0.27
N THR A 73 -2.85 9.78 0.46
CA THR A 73 -2.36 9.10 1.67
C THR A 73 -2.26 10.04 2.89
N GLU A 74 -2.33 11.35 2.66
CA GLU A 74 -2.29 12.37 3.70
C GLU A 74 -3.70 12.86 4.00
N SER A 75 -4.11 12.84 5.27
CA SER A 75 -5.39 13.42 5.72
C SER A 75 -5.49 14.94 5.51
N SER A 76 -4.38 15.58 5.09
CA SER A 76 -4.31 16.99 4.73
C SER A 76 -4.61 17.26 3.26
N ASP A 77 -4.74 16.23 2.42
CA ASP A 77 -5.09 16.40 1.01
C ASP A 77 -6.54 16.86 0.87
N LEU A 78 -6.72 17.96 0.13
CA LEU A 78 -8.05 18.47 -0.15
C LEU A 78 -8.86 17.45 -0.97
N PRO A 79 -10.12 17.16 -0.60
CA PRO A 79 -10.93 16.17 -1.31
C PRO A 79 -11.10 16.57 -2.79
N ILE A 80 -10.87 15.59 -3.67
CA ILE A 80 -10.99 15.73 -5.14
C ILE A 80 -12.47 15.90 -5.51
N LEU A 81 -13.34 15.13 -4.87
CA LEU A 81 -14.79 15.23 -5.02
C LEU A 81 -15.38 15.84 -3.75
N ARG A 82 -16.20 16.88 -3.90
CA ARG A 82 -16.75 17.63 -2.77
C ARG A 82 -18.24 17.79 -2.90
N ASN A 83 -18.94 17.49 -1.80
CA ASN A 83 -20.38 17.68 -1.69
C ASN A 83 -21.16 17.04 -2.86
N ILE A 84 -20.77 15.83 -3.25
CA ILE A 84 -21.46 15.10 -4.32
C ILE A 84 -22.77 14.55 -3.77
N THR A 85 -23.87 14.87 -4.43
CA THR A 85 -25.18 14.27 -4.16
C THR A 85 -25.70 13.66 -5.45
N LEU A 86 -25.91 12.35 -5.45
CA LEU A 86 -26.36 11.59 -6.62
C LEU A 86 -27.36 10.53 -6.18
N LYS A 87 -28.44 10.38 -6.94
CA LYS A 87 -29.45 9.35 -6.74
C LYS A 87 -29.80 8.76 -8.09
N VAL A 88 -29.60 7.45 -8.26
CA VAL A 88 -29.88 6.74 -9.51
C VAL A 88 -31.06 5.80 -9.29
N GLN A 89 -32.05 5.88 -10.17
CA GLN A 89 -33.24 5.03 -10.11
C GLN A 89 -33.05 3.72 -10.89
N PRO A 90 -33.77 2.63 -10.55
CA PRO A 90 -33.73 1.40 -11.32
C PRO A 90 -34.07 1.62 -12.81
N GLY A 91 -33.27 1.03 -13.71
CA GLY A 91 -33.46 1.16 -15.16
C GLY A 91 -33.00 2.49 -15.78
N GLN A 92 -32.39 3.38 -15.00
CA GLN A 92 -31.90 4.67 -15.48
C GLN A 92 -30.51 4.56 -16.10
N LEU A 93 -30.32 5.12 -17.30
CA LEU A 93 -29.00 5.30 -17.91
C LEU A 93 -28.49 6.71 -17.61
N VAL A 94 -27.39 6.82 -16.84
CA VAL A 94 -26.79 8.09 -16.41
C VAL A 94 -25.43 8.28 -17.08
N ALA A 95 -25.19 9.47 -17.63
CA ALA A 95 -23.91 9.86 -18.21
C ALA A 95 -23.25 10.96 -17.36
N VAL A 96 -21.97 10.76 -17.02
CA VAL A 96 -21.16 11.75 -16.28
C VAL A 96 -20.27 12.50 -17.27
N VAL A 97 -20.41 13.82 -17.34
CA VAL A 97 -19.63 14.68 -18.24
C VAL A 97 -18.88 15.77 -17.47
N GLY A 98 -17.70 16.15 -17.97
CA GLY A 98 -16.84 17.15 -17.32
C GLY A 98 -15.45 17.22 -17.93
N ALA A 99 -14.74 18.31 -17.67
CA ALA A 99 -13.39 18.57 -18.18
C ALA A 99 -12.38 17.48 -17.78
N VAL A 100 -11.27 17.37 -18.51
CA VAL A 100 -10.16 16.47 -18.13
C VAL A 100 -9.65 16.88 -16.74
N GLY A 101 -9.48 15.92 -15.84
CA GLY A 101 -9.08 16.17 -14.45
C GLY A 101 -10.21 16.54 -13.48
N SER A 102 -11.48 16.61 -13.92
CA SER A 102 -12.61 16.96 -13.04
C SER A 102 -13.07 15.86 -12.07
N GLY A 103 -12.29 14.78 -11.90
CA GLY A 103 -12.63 13.68 -10.99
C GLY A 103 -13.66 12.66 -11.51
N LYS A 104 -13.92 12.57 -12.83
CA LYS A 104 -14.89 11.60 -13.40
C LYS A 104 -14.54 10.15 -13.07
N SER A 105 -13.29 9.75 -13.30
CA SER A 105 -12.82 8.39 -12.98
C SER A 105 -12.83 8.15 -11.47
N SER A 106 -12.44 9.14 -10.69
CA SER A 106 -12.50 9.10 -9.23
C SER A 106 -13.93 8.93 -8.71
N LEU A 107 -14.92 9.53 -9.37
CA LEU A 107 -16.33 9.35 -9.01
C LEU A 107 -16.77 7.90 -9.18
N ILE A 108 -16.24 7.20 -10.19
CA ILE A 108 -16.51 5.78 -10.39
C ILE A 108 -15.82 4.94 -9.30
N SER A 109 -14.58 5.23 -8.93
CA SER A 109 -13.90 4.55 -7.81
C SER A 109 -14.66 4.72 -6.49
N ALA A 110 -15.19 5.93 -6.24
CA ALA A 110 -16.03 6.19 -5.06
C ALA A 110 -17.33 5.36 -5.06
N PHE A 111 -17.88 5.01 -6.23
CA PHE A 111 -19.06 4.14 -6.32
C PHE A 111 -18.72 2.67 -6.03
N LEU A 112 -17.48 2.27 -6.30
CA LEU A 112 -17.00 0.92 -6.07
C LEU A 112 -16.51 0.70 -4.63
N GLY A 113 -16.34 1.78 -3.85
CA GLY A 113 -15.79 1.71 -2.49
C GLY A 113 -14.26 1.59 -2.46
N GLU A 114 -13.57 2.06 -3.50
CA GLU A 114 -12.10 2.13 -3.58
C GLU A 114 -11.55 3.48 -3.09
#